data_AF-A0A960WWP6-F1
#
_entry.id   AF-A0A960WWP6-F1
#
_cell.length_a   1.000
_cell.length_b   1.000
_cell.length_c   1.000
_cell.angle_alpha   90.00
_cell.angle_beta   90.00
_cell.angle_gamma   90.00
#
_symmetry.space_group_name_H-M   'P 1'
#
loop_
_entity.id
_entity.type
_entity.pdbx_description
1 polymer ?
#
loop_
_entity_poly.entity_id
_entity_poly.type
_entity_poly.pdbx_seq_one_letter_code
_entity_poly.pdbx_strand_id
1 'polypeptide(L)'
;MPAAITLGTGPAPGDPSKASLLEVHLLPDYPATPVCLGERWGTQSTGGGFTLQDATAYRFEEHLRACGCDWLRQVANEERLSGRIFTPDEILQRRPATATPPPLTKPVPPPLPPSGTLEKIRKALADLDYEEIEGLRDVLTDELVRTVSADWSADLSWEVKDAYAALLLDQTADCVRPIFRDALASPTIESRAYAICVLTKDFSHFTGMLVNGSLDESRVAQALRLVEPA
;
A
#
# COMPACT_ATOMS: atom_id res chain seq x y z
N MET A 1 20.93 19.08 0.64
CA MET A 1 19.75 18.22 0.74
C MET A 1 18.91 18.74 1.90
N PRO A 2 17.59 18.90 1.73
CA PRO A 2 16.70 19.28 2.82
C PRO A 2 16.87 18.29 3.98
N ALA A 3 16.94 18.80 5.21
CA ALA A 3 17.32 18.01 6.38
C ALA A 3 16.09 17.24 6.90
N ALA A 4 15.95 15.98 6.49
CA ALA A 4 14.95 15.08 7.03
C ALA A 4 15.20 14.82 8.52
N ILE A 5 14.17 14.95 9.35
CA ILE A 5 14.23 14.67 10.79
C ILE A 5 13.71 13.27 11.03
N THR A 6 14.57 12.35 11.46
CA THR A 6 14.13 10.98 11.79
C THR A 6 13.24 10.99 13.03
N LEU A 7 12.00 10.55 12.85
CA LEU A 7 11.02 10.38 13.93
C LEU A 7 11.17 9.01 14.59
N GLY A 8 11.43 7.98 13.79
CA GLY A 8 11.64 6.62 14.29
C GLY A 8 12.09 5.64 13.22
N THR A 9 12.60 4.50 13.67
CA THR A 9 13.04 3.39 12.82
C THR A 9 12.67 2.07 13.47
N GLY A 10 12.29 1.07 12.68
CA GLY A 10 11.87 -0.24 13.18
C GLY A 10 12.13 -1.35 12.18
N PRO A 11 12.16 -2.62 12.62
CA PRO A 11 12.21 -3.75 11.69
C PRO A 11 10.88 -3.87 10.92
N ALA A 12 10.93 -4.31 9.66
CA ALA A 12 9.73 -4.61 8.91
C ALA A 12 8.90 -5.73 9.58
N PRO A 13 7.56 -5.61 9.66
CA PRO A 13 6.69 -6.67 10.15
C PRO A 13 6.89 -7.96 9.37
N GLY A 14 7.00 -9.10 10.06
CA GLY A 14 7.10 -10.40 9.42
C GLY A 14 8.46 -10.75 8.82
N ASP A 15 9.49 -9.88 8.94
CA ASP A 15 10.86 -10.20 8.52
C ASP A 15 11.64 -10.90 9.66
N PRO A 16 11.83 -12.23 9.62
CA PRO A 16 12.59 -12.96 10.64
C PRO A 16 14.08 -12.61 10.62
N SER A 17 14.58 -12.04 9.52
CA SER A 17 15.99 -11.70 9.33
C SER A 17 16.34 -10.27 9.81
N LYS A 18 15.32 -9.41 9.99
CA LYS A 18 15.48 -7.96 10.28
C LYS A 18 16.41 -7.25 9.27
N ALA A 19 16.47 -7.74 8.04
CA ALA A 19 17.30 -7.16 6.99
C ALA A 19 16.72 -5.84 6.49
N SER A 20 15.39 -5.66 6.60
CA SER A 20 14.68 -4.44 6.23
C SER A 20 14.39 -3.58 7.45
N LEU A 21 14.76 -2.30 7.35
CA LEU A 21 14.44 -1.30 8.37
C LEU A 21 13.46 -0.29 7.81
N LEU A 22 12.29 -0.21 8.43
CA LEU A 22 11.35 0.88 8.20
C LEU A 22 11.86 2.14 8.87
N GLU A 23 11.61 3.27 8.22
CA GLU A 23 11.97 4.59 8.70
C GLU A 23 10.76 5.52 8.58
N VAL A 24 10.62 6.43 9.53
CA VAL A 24 9.65 7.53 9.46
C VAL A 24 10.44 8.82 9.64
N HIS A 25 10.32 9.71 8.67
CA HIS A 25 10.98 11.01 8.68
C HIS A 25 9.95 12.12 8.59
N LEU A 26 10.27 13.24 9.22
CA LEU A 26 9.58 14.51 9.01
C LEU A 26 10.40 15.35 8.02
N LEU A 27 9.72 16.01 7.10
CA LEU A 27 10.30 16.80 6.02
C LEU A 27 9.92 18.28 6.18
N PRO A 28 10.73 19.10 6.90
CA PRO A 28 10.40 20.50 7.18
C PRO A 28 10.21 21.35 5.91
N ASP A 29 10.97 21.05 4.87
CA ASP A 29 10.97 21.79 3.61
C ASP A 29 9.82 21.38 2.66
N TYR A 30 9.00 20.39 3.05
CA TYR A 30 7.91 19.85 2.25
C TYR A 30 6.57 19.92 3.01
N PRO A 31 6.03 21.13 3.26
CA PRO A 31 4.85 21.31 4.10
C PRO A 31 3.57 20.67 3.54
N ALA A 32 3.49 20.41 2.23
CA ALA A 32 2.38 19.70 1.61
C ALA A 32 2.42 18.18 1.85
N THR A 33 3.62 17.62 2.05
CA THR A 33 3.87 16.20 2.29
C THR A 33 4.91 16.02 3.40
N PRO A 34 4.58 16.48 4.62
CA PRO A 34 5.56 16.65 5.69
C PRO A 34 6.05 15.34 6.30
N VAL A 35 5.40 14.20 6.02
CA VAL A 35 5.78 12.90 6.57
C VAL A 35 6.31 12.01 5.44
N CYS A 36 7.46 11.39 5.64
CA CYS A 36 8.01 10.40 4.72
C CYS A 36 8.02 9.03 5.40
N LEU A 37 7.42 8.05 4.74
CA LEU A 37 7.47 6.65 5.13
C LEU A 37 8.47 5.97 4.19
N GLY A 38 9.56 5.46 4.77
CA GLY A 38 10.66 4.86 4.02
C GLY A 38 10.99 3.45 4.48
N GLU A 39 11.65 2.72 3.59
CA GLU A 39 12.24 1.42 3.85
C GLU A 39 13.72 1.46 3.45
N ARG A 40 14.58 1.00 4.35
CA ARG A 40 16.03 0.97 4.20
C ARG A 40 16.52 -0.46 4.03
N TRP A 41 17.28 -0.65 2.96
CA TRP A 41 17.97 -1.88 2.60
C TRP A 41 19.48 -1.60 2.52
N GLY A 42 20.24 -2.05 3.52
CA GLY A 42 21.67 -1.70 3.61
C GLY A 42 21.89 -0.19 3.73
N THR A 43 22.56 0.41 2.74
CA THR A 43 22.83 1.87 2.69
C THR A 43 21.80 2.67 1.88
N GLN A 44 20.86 2.00 1.22
CA GLN A 44 19.85 2.66 0.38
C GLN A 44 18.52 2.79 1.14
N SER A 45 17.91 3.97 1.12
CA SER A 45 16.58 4.24 1.68
C SER A 45 15.65 4.70 0.55
N THR A 46 14.47 4.09 0.47
CA THR A 46 13.42 4.44 -0.50
C THR A 46 12.16 4.81 0.26
N GLY A 47 11.54 5.96 -0.04
CA GLY A 47 10.33 6.40 0.65
C GLY A 47 9.54 7.44 -0.13
N GLY A 48 8.25 7.51 0.16
CA GLY A 48 7.32 8.49 -0.40
C GLY A 48 6.98 9.58 0.61
N GLY A 49 6.74 10.80 0.13
CA GLY A 49 6.19 11.89 0.94
C GLY A 49 4.67 11.83 1.00
N PHE A 50 4.11 12.05 2.18
CA PHE A 50 2.69 11.93 2.49
C PHE A 50 2.21 13.13 3.30
N THR A 51 0.93 13.46 3.16
CA THR A 51 0.24 14.29 4.16
C THR A 51 0.21 13.55 5.50
N LEU A 52 0.01 14.27 6.61
CA LEU A 52 -0.11 13.62 7.93
C LEU A 52 -1.30 12.64 7.98
N GLN A 53 -2.40 12.98 7.32
CA GLN A 53 -3.60 12.13 7.26
C GLN A 53 -3.36 10.88 6.42
N ASP A 54 -2.70 11.01 5.27
CA ASP A 54 -2.39 9.86 4.41
C ASP A 54 -1.37 8.94 5.06
N ALA A 55 -0.35 9.50 5.73
CA ALA A 55 0.66 8.74 6.45
C ALA A 55 0.08 7.94 7.64
N THR A 56 -1.10 8.33 8.13
CA THR A 56 -1.79 7.67 9.25
C THR A 56 -3.00 6.83 8.81
N ALA A 57 -3.16 6.63 7.49
CA ALA A 57 -4.14 5.71 6.94
C ALA A 57 -3.88 4.26 7.41
N TYR A 58 -4.94 3.45 7.46
CA TYR A 58 -4.90 2.08 7.98
C TYR A 58 -3.78 1.22 7.38
N ARG A 59 -3.54 1.33 6.07
CA ARG A 59 -2.48 0.59 5.35
C ARG A 59 -1.06 0.85 5.85
N PHE A 60 -0.81 1.94 6.57
CA PHE A 60 0.51 2.30 7.10
C PHE A 60 0.61 2.16 8.63
N GLU A 61 -0.43 1.64 9.28
CA GLU A 61 -0.48 1.52 10.73
C GLU A 61 0.67 0.66 11.28
N GLU A 62 0.97 -0.46 10.61
CA GLU A 62 2.07 -1.34 11.03
C GLU A 62 3.44 -0.69 10.86
N HIS A 63 3.62 0.14 9.83
CA HIS A 63 4.85 0.90 9.60
C HIS A 63 5.08 1.90 10.73
N LEU A 64 4.06 2.70 11.06
CA LEU A 64 4.15 3.67 12.15
C LEU A 64 4.42 2.99 13.49
N ARG A 65 3.72 1.88 13.77
CA ARG A 65 3.91 1.10 14.99
C ARG A 65 5.32 0.52 15.10
N ALA A 66 5.82 -0.10 14.03
CA ALA A 66 7.17 -0.66 13.99
C ALA A 66 8.23 0.41 14.30
N CYS A 67 8.03 1.62 13.79
CA CYS A 67 8.91 2.77 14.01
C CYS A 67 8.66 3.53 15.32
N GLY A 68 7.72 3.11 16.18
CA GLY A 68 7.37 3.83 17.42
C GLY A 68 6.72 5.20 17.19
N CYS A 69 6.12 5.39 16.02
CA CYS A 69 5.52 6.63 15.54
C CYS A 69 3.98 6.63 15.57
N ASP A 70 3.35 5.70 16.32
CA ASP A 70 1.89 5.62 16.49
C ASP A 70 1.25 6.94 16.99
N TRP A 71 2.01 7.76 17.72
CA TRP A 71 1.57 9.07 18.21
C TRP A 71 1.15 10.02 17.07
N LEU A 72 1.68 9.84 15.86
CA LEU A 72 1.27 10.62 14.68
C LEU A 72 -0.23 10.47 14.37
N ARG A 73 -0.85 9.32 14.70
CA ARG A 73 -2.29 9.11 14.51
C ARG A 73 -3.12 10.04 15.39
N GLN A 74 -2.67 10.28 16.62
CA GLN A 74 -3.33 11.24 17.52
C GLN A 74 -3.23 12.65 16.94
N VAL A 75 -2.06 13.04 16.42
CA VAL A 75 -1.85 14.34 15.80
C VAL A 75 -2.70 14.50 14.54
N ALA A 76 -2.79 13.47 13.69
CA ALA A 76 -3.66 13.48 12.52
C ALA A 76 -5.14 13.61 12.88
N ASN A 77 -5.56 13.02 14.00
CA ASN A 77 -6.93 13.18 14.49
C ASN A 77 -7.20 14.59 15.00
N GLU A 78 -6.25 15.22 15.70
CA GLU A 78 -6.32 16.64 16.07
C GLU A 78 -6.40 17.56 14.85
N GLU A 79 -5.63 17.26 13.80
CA GLU A 79 -5.66 17.96 12.52
C GLU A 79 -7.07 17.92 11.91
N ARG A 80 -7.66 16.71 11.84
CA ARG A 80 -9.02 16.49 11.33
C ARG A 80 -10.08 17.21 12.15
N LEU A 81 -10.01 17.13 13.47
CA LEU A 81 -10.99 17.75 14.37
C LEU A 81 -10.90 19.28 14.37
N SER A 82 -9.69 19.83 14.20
CA SER A 82 -9.48 21.28 14.14
C SER A 82 -9.73 21.88 12.75
N GLY A 83 -9.80 21.06 11.70
CA GLY A 83 -9.97 21.50 10.31
C GLY A 83 -8.78 22.30 9.77
N ARG A 84 -7.62 22.24 10.45
CA ARG A 84 -6.39 22.94 10.08
C ARG A 84 -5.31 21.91 9.77
N ILE A 85 -4.54 22.13 8.70
CA ILE A 85 -3.34 21.33 8.42
C ILE A 85 -2.20 21.80 9.33
N PHE A 86 -1.53 20.87 10.01
CA PHE A 86 -0.40 21.21 10.86
C PHE A 86 0.90 21.29 10.07
N THR A 87 1.72 22.29 10.39
CA THR A 87 3.08 22.44 9.88
C THR A 87 4.01 21.36 10.44
N PRO A 88 5.14 21.07 9.78
CA PRO A 88 6.16 20.17 10.32
C PRO A 88 6.56 20.50 11.77
N ASP A 89 6.79 21.78 12.08
CA ASP A 89 7.17 22.20 13.43
C ASP A 89 6.07 21.92 14.47
N GLU A 90 4.80 22.15 14.13
CA GLU A 90 3.66 21.83 14.99
C GLU A 90 3.54 20.32 15.22
N ILE A 91 3.81 19.50 14.21
CA ILE A 91 3.85 18.03 14.33
C ILE A 91 5.00 17.63 15.28
N LEU A 92 6.18 18.19 15.10
CA LEU A 92 7.36 17.88 15.90
C LEU A 92 7.19 18.24 17.38
N GLN A 93 6.52 19.35 17.68
CA GLN A 93 6.23 19.78 19.05
C GLN A 93 5.31 18.82 19.82
N ARG A 94 4.52 18.01 19.11
CA ARG A 94 3.64 16.98 19.69
C ARG A 94 4.34 15.65 19.89
N ARG A 95 5.62 15.54 19.52
CA ARG A 95 6.42 14.34 19.74
C ARG A 95 6.50 14.08 21.26
N PRO A 96 6.11 12.88 21.73
CA PRO A 96 6.21 12.55 23.14
C PRO A 96 7.68 12.53 23.59
N ALA A 97 7.96 13.13 24.76
CA ALA A 97 9.32 13.29 25.31
C ALA A 97 10.02 11.96 25.67
N THR A 98 9.26 10.86 25.72
CA THR A 98 9.74 9.49 25.98
C THR A 98 8.93 8.50 25.16
N ALA A 99 9.19 8.41 23.86
CA ALA A 99 8.75 7.27 23.06
C ALA A 99 9.59 6.04 23.43
N THR A 100 9.37 5.49 24.62
CA THR A 100 9.77 4.11 24.88
C THR A 100 8.86 3.27 23.98
N PRO A 101 9.38 2.41 23.10
CA PRO A 101 8.52 1.54 22.31
C PRO A 101 7.63 0.78 23.30
N PRO A 102 6.30 0.79 23.14
CA PRO A 102 5.45 0.00 24.00
C PRO A 102 5.94 -1.45 23.93
N PRO A 103 5.96 -2.19 25.06
CA PRO A 103 6.23 -3.62 25.00
C PRO A 103 5.26 -4.20 23.96
N LEU A 104 5.80 -4.98 23.03
CA LEU A 104 5.06 -5.70 21.99
C LEU A 104 3.87 -6.40 22.65
N THR A 105 2.71 -5.73 22.69
CA THR A 105 1.46 -6.36 22.99
C THR A 105 1.24 -7.31 21.83
N LYS A 106 1.00 -8.59 22.16
CA LYS A 106 0.70 -9.61 21.17
C LYS A 106 -0.28 -9.00 20.14
N PRO A 107 -0.02 -9.18 18.84
CA PRO A 107 -0.88 -8.63 17.81
C PRO A 107 -2.32 -8.98 18.17
N VAL A 108 -3.19 -7.97 18.28
CA VAL A 108 -4.61 -8.24 18.13
C VAL A 108 -4.71 -8.76 16.70
N PRO A 109 -5.00 -10.06 16.50
CA PRO A 109 -5.06 -10.59 15.15
C PRO A 109 -6.07 -9.74 14.38
N PRO A 110 -5.82 -9.42 13.10
CA PRO A 110 -6.91 -8.95 12.25
C PRO A 110 -8.09 -9.90 12.45
N PRO A 111 -9.35 -9.39 12.48
CA PRO A 111 -10.50 -10.26 12.59
C PRO A 111 -10.32 -11.38 11.57
N LEU A 112 -10.28 -12.62 12.08
CA LEU A 112 -10.11 -13.77 11.21
C LEU A 112 -11.16 -13.65 10.11
N PRO A 113 -10.77 -13.83 8.84
CA PRO A 113 -11.74 -13.80 7.77
C PRO A 113 -12.87 -14.77 8.14
N PRO A 114 -14.14 -14.38 7.95
CA PRO A 114 -15.25 -15.26 8.29
C PRO A 114 -15.03 -16.62 7.61
N SER A 115 -15.31 -17.70 8.33
CA SER A 115 -15.12 -19.06 7.79
C SER A 115 -15.79 -19.17 6.42
N GLY A 116 -15.06 -19.61 5.40
CA GLY A 116 -15.57 -19.72 4.03
C GLY A 116 -15.12 -18.63 3.05
N THR A 117 -14.38 -17.60 3.48
CA THR A 117 -13.94 -16.51 2.59
C THR A 117 -13.09 -17.03 1.42
N LEU A 118 -12.18 -17.98 1.65
CA LEU A 118 -11.35 -18.52 0.57
C LEU A 118 -12.18 -19.26 -0.48
N GLU A 119 -13.18 -20.03 -0.06
CA GLU A 119 -14.11 -20.72 -0.93
C GLU A 119 -14.96 -19.72 -1.74
N LYS A 120 -15.39 -18.62 -1.11
CA LYS A 120 -16.08 -17.53 -1.81
C LYS A 120 -15.21 -16.86 -2.86
N ILE A 121 -13.95 -16.55 -2.52
CA ILE A 121 -12.98 -16.01 -3.49
C ILE A 121 -12.83 -16.93 -4.68
N ARG A 122 -12.57 -18.23 -4.43
CA ARG A 122 -12.42 -19.22 -5.51
C ARG A 122 -13.67 -19.32 -6.39
N LYS A 123 -14.85 -19.28 -5.78
CA LYS A 123 -16.12 -19.27 -6.50
C LYS A 123 -16.28 -18.01 -7.35
N ALA A 124 -16.05 -16.83 -6.78
CA ALA A 124 -16.18 -15.56 -7.48
C ALA A 124 -15.20 -15.46 -8.67
N LEU A 125 -13.96 -15.93 -8.49
CA LEU A 125 -12.97 -16.01 -9.57
C LEU A 125 -13.39 -17.00 -10.68
N ALA A 126 -13.95 -18.15 -10.32
CA ALA A 126 -14.41 -19.14 -11.28
C ALA A 126 -15.65 -18.69 -12.06
N ASP A 127 -16.56 -17.97 -11.39
CA ASP A 127 -17.80 -17.46 -11.97
C ASP A 127 -17.61 -16.10 -12.66
N LEU A 128 -16.41 -15.50 -12.58
CA LEU A 128 -16.10 -14.14 -13.05
C LEU A 128 -17.06 -13.09 -12.46
N ASP A 129 -17.41 -13.24 -11.18
CA ASP A 129 -18.33 -12.37 -10.46
C ASP A 129 -17.60 -11.12 -9.97
N TYR A 130 -17.48 -10.11 -10.84
CA TYR A 130 -16.75 -8.87 -10.55
C TYR A 130 -17.37 -8.05 -9.39
N GLU A 131 -18.67 -8.16 -9.15
CA GLU A 131 -19.34 -7.46 -8.04
C GLU A 131 -18.93 -8.09 -6.71
N GLU A 132 -18.97 -9.42 -6.60
CA GLU A 132 -18.49 -10.13 -5.40
C GLU A 132 -16.97 -9.97 -5.24
N ILE A 133 -16.19 -9.99 -6.33
CA ILE A 133 -14.75 -9.73 -6.30
C ILE A 133 -14.45 -8.34 -5.72
N GLU A 134 -15.18 -7.30 -6.12
CA GLU A 134 -15.02 -5.95 -5.58
C GLU A 134 -15.28 -5.94 -4.07
N GLY A 135 -16.37 -6.56 -3.61
CA GLY A 135 -16.70 -6.65 -2.18
C GLY A 135 -15.72 -7.49 -1.36
N LEU A 136 -15.08 -8.49 -1.96
CA LEU A 136 -14.11 -9.36 -1.29
C LEU A 136 -12.74 -8.69 -1.06
N ARG A 137 -12.43 -7.59 -1.76
CA ARG A 137 -11.16 -6.84 -1.59
C ARG A 137 -10.98 -6.32 -0.17
N ASP A 138 -12.06 -5.86 0.46
CA ASP A 138 -12.05 -5.30 1.82
C ASP A 138 -11.72 -6.31 2.91
N VAL A 139 -11.83 -7.61 2.63
CA VAL A 139 -11.60 -8.70 3.59
C VAL A 139 -10.34 -9.51 3.32
N LEU A 140 -9.53 -9.10 2.34
CA LEU A 140 -8.25 -9.74 2.04
C LEU A 140 -7.24 -9.50 3.17
N THR A 141 -6.77 -10.59 3.77
CA THR A 141 -5.63 -10.60 4.69
C THR A 141 -4.36 -11.04 3.97
N ASP A 142 -3.18 -10.75 4.51
CA ASP A 142 -1.90 -11.21 3.94
C ASP A 142 -1.81 -12.73 3.73
N GLU A 143 -2.49 -13.50 4.59
CA GLU A 143 -2.56 -14.96 4.45
C GLU A 143 -3.46 -15.37 3.28
N LEU A 144 -4.62 -14.73 3.13
CA LEU A 144 -5.50 -14.94 1.99
C LEU A 144 -4.82 -14.52 0.69
N VAL A 145 -4.18 -13.35 0.66
CA VAL A 145 -3.45 -12.86 -0.52
C VAL A 145 -2.36 -13.85 -0.94
N ARG A 146 -1.56 -14.36 0.00
CA ARG A 146 -0.54 -15.38 -0.29
C ARG A 146 -1.15 -16.67 -0.83
N THR A 147 -2.24 -17.13 -0.23
CA THR A 147 -2.92 -18.37 -0.62
C THR A 147 -3.54 -18.23 -2.02
N VAL A 148 -4.27 -17.16 -2.27
CA VAL A 148 -4.88 -16.85 -3.57
C VAL A 148 -3.80 -16.68 -4.64
N SER A 149 -2.72 -15.95 -4.34
CA SER A 149 -1.61 -15.77 -5.28
C SER A 149 -0.91 -17.08 -5.62
N ALA A 150 -0.86 -18.04 -4.69
CA ALA A 150 -0.30 -19.37 -4.93
C ALA A 150 -1.21 -20.25 -5.81
N ASP A 151 -2.53 -20.00 -5.82
CA ASP A 151 -3.49 -20.68 -6.69
C ASP A 151 -3.45 -20.13 -8.14
N TRP A 152 -2.84 -18.96 -8.38
CA TRP A 152 -2.73 -18.35 -9.71
C TRP A 152 -1.72 -19.10 -10.61
N SER A 153 -1.99 -19.12 -11.91
CA SER A 153 -1.09 -19.67 -12.94
C SER A 153 -1.10 -18.84 -14.23
N ALA A 154 0.05 -18.78 -14.91
CA ALA A 154 0.19 -18.14 -16.21
C ALA A 154 -0.58 -18.87 -17.34
N ASP A 155 -1.00 -20.11 -17.12
CA ASP A 155 -1.78 -20.90 -18.10
C ASP A 155 -3.30 -20.67 -18.00
N LEU A 156 -3.76 -19.88 -17.03
CA LEU A 156 -5.17 -19.51 -16.91
C LEU A 156 -5.64 -18.67 -18.10
N SER A 157 -6.96 -18.70 -18.38
CA SER A 157 -7.53 -17.81 -19.40
C SER A 157 -7.40 -16.35 -19.00
N TRP A 158 -7.41 -15.44 -19.97
CA TRP A 158 -7.28 -14.01 -19.70
C TRP A 158 -8.40 -13.47 -18.82
N GLU A 159 -9.62 -13.96 -18.99
CA GLU A 159 -10.76 -13.56 -18.17
C GLU A 159 -10.53 -13.88 -16.69
N VAL A 160 -9.99 -15.06 -16.40
CA VAL A 160 -9.66 -15.46 -15.03
C VAL A 160 -8.48 -14.63 -14.51
N LYS A 161 -7.43 -14.42 -15.31
CA LYS A 161 -6.28 -13.57 -14.91
C LYS A 161 -6.71 -12.14 -14.59
N ASP A 162 -7.64 -11.58 -15.35
CA ASP A 162 -8.21 -10.26 -15.11
C ASP A 162 -9.04 -10.22 -13.83
N ALA A 163 -9.81 -11.27 -13.53
CA ALA A 163 -10.50 -11.42 -12.26
C ALA A 163 -9.53 -11.45 -11.06
N TYR A 164 -8.39 -12.15 -11.20
CA TYR A 164 -7.32 -12.12 -10.21
C TYR A 164 -6.72 -10.72 -10.05
N ALA A 165 -6.46 -10.02 -11.16
CA ALA A 165 -5.93 -8.66 -11.12
C ALA A 165 -6.90 -7.70 -10.42
N ALA A 166 -8.21 -7.81 -10.70
CA ALA A 166 -9.25 -7.02 -10.03
C ALA A 166 -9.34 -7.33 -8.52
N LEU A 167 -9.31 -8.60 -8.13
CA LEU A 167 -9.32 -8.99 -6.72
C LEU A 167 -8.11 -8.48 -5.95
N LEU A 168 -6.94 -8.47 -6.57
CA LEU A 168 -5.68 -8.17 -5.90
C LEU A 168 -5.21 -6.72 -6.09
N LEU A 169 -6.01 -5.85 -6.70
CA LEU A 169 -5.54 -4.53 -7.15
C LEU A 169 -5.09 -3.60 -6.03
N ASP A 170 -5.58 -3.77 -4.80
CA ASP A 170 -5.12 -2.96 -3.64
C ASP A 170 -3.85 -3.51 -2.97
N GLN A 171 -3.38 -4.67 -3.41
CA GLN A 171 -2.31 -5.40 -2.77
C GLN A 171 -0.97 -5.02 -3.40
N THR A 172 0.05 -4.78 -2.55
CA THR A 172 1.40 -4.40 -3.00
C THR A 172 2.48 -5.39 -2.54
N ALA A 173 2.07 -6.52 -1.96
CA ALA A 173 2.96 -7.58 -1.51
C ALA A 173 3.73 -8.24 -2.68
N ASP A 174 4.94 -8.73 -2.42
CA ASP A 174 5.78 -9.31 -3.49
C ASP A 174 5.15 -10.52 -4.19
N CYS A 175 4.31 -11.27 -3.47
CA CYS A 175 3.62 -12.44 -4.01
C CYS A 175 2.64 -12.12 -5.15
N VAL A 176 2.12 -10.88 -5.23
CA VAL A 176 1.21 -10.47 -6.32
C VAL A 176 1.95 -9.91 -7.53
N ARG A 177 3.26 -9.61 -7.41
CA ARG A 177 4.04 -9.00 -8.51
C ARG A 177 4.07 -9.84 -9.80
N PRO A 178 4.19 -11.19 -9.77
CA PRO A 178 4.13 -12.00 -10.99
C PRO A 178 2.80 -11.86 -11.73
N ILE A 179 1.69 -11.80 -10.98
CA ILE A 179 0.33 -11.64 -11.50
C ILE A 179 0.20 -10.31 -12.22
N PHE A 180 0.62 -9.21 -11.57
CA PHE A 180 0.53 -7.89 -12.19
C PHE A 180 1.53 -7.68 -13.32
N ARG A 181 2.70 -8.35 -13.30
CA ARG A 181 3.60 -8.35 -14.47
C ARG A 181 2.95 -9.00 -15.69
N ASP A 182 2.25 -10.12 -15.49
CA ASP A 182 1.50 -10.78 -16.57
C ASP A 182 0.33 -9.89 -17.03
N ALA A 183 -0.37 -9.24 -16.10
CA ALA A 183 -1.50 -8.35 -16.40
C ALA A 183 -1.13 -7.11 -17.22
N LEU A 184 0.14 -6.71 -17.30
CA LEU A 184 0.60 -5.67 -18.25
C LEU A 184 0.34 -6.08 -19.72
N ALA A 185 0.24 -7.37 -20.01
CA ALA A 185 -0.09 -7.91 -21.33
C ALA A 185 -1.58 -8.24 -21.51
N SER A 186 -2.43 -7.91 -20.53
CA SER A 186 -3.87 -8.19 -20.59
C SER A 186 -4.54 -7.49 -21.79
N PRO A 187 -5.50 -8.14 -22.45
CA PRO A 187 -6.32 -7.49 -23.48
C PRO A 187 -7.23 -6.39 -22.92
N THR A 188 -7.51 -6.38 -21.60
CA THR A 188 -8.34 -5.35 -20.96
C THR A 188 -7.50 -4.15 -20.55
N ILE A 189 -8.07 -2.95 -20.68
CA ILE A 189 -7.39 -1.71 -20.32
C ILE A 189 -7.30 -1.54 -18.80
N GLU A 190 -8.32 -2.00 -18.08
CA GLU A 190 -8.46 -1.97 -16.62
C GLU A 190 -7.32 -2.74 -15.96
N SER A 191 -7.12 -4.01 -16.33
CA SER A 191 -6.06 -4.84 -15.75
C SER A 191 -4.67 -4.28 -16.00
N ARG A 192 -4.42 -3.70 -17.18
CA ARG A 192 -3.15 -3.03 -17.49
C ARG A 192 -2.96 -1.78 -16.62
N ALA A 193 -4.01 -0.98 -16.41
CA ALA A 193 -3.95 0.18 -15.53
C ALA A 193 -3.70 -0.23 -14.06
N TYR A 194 -4.37 -1.27 -13.57
CA TYR A 194 -4.13 -1.82 -12.23
C TYR A 194 -2.70 -2.31 -12.06
N ALA A 195 -2.19 -3.04 -13.04
CA ALA A 195 -0.80 -3.52 -13.06
C ALA A 195 0.21 -2.39 -12.92
N ILE A 196 0.01 -1.27 -13.64
CA ILE A 196 0.89 -0.10 -13.50
C ILE A 196 0.87 0.41 -12.07
N CYS A 197 -0.32 0.68 -11.51
CA CYS A 197 -0.46 1.21 -10.15
C CYS A 197 0.17 0.30 -9.08
N VAL A 198 -0.07 -1.01 -9.17
CA VAL A 198 0.48 -1.97 -8.20
C VAL A 198 2.00 -2.10 -8.34
N LEU A 199 2.51 -2.19 -9.56
CA LEU A 199 3.94 -2.39 -9.79
C LEU A 199 4.79 -1.17 -9.45
N THR A 200 4.27 0.05 -9.66
CA THR A 200 4.91 1.30 -9.24
C THR A 200 4.64 1.65 -7.78
N LYS A 201 3.67 0.98 -7.14
CA LYS A 201 3.14 1.33 -5.81
C LYS A 201 2.58 2.75 -5.74
N ASP A 202 2.08 3.27 -6.86
CA ASP A 202 1.49 4.61 -6.97
C ASP A 202 0.12 4.57 -7.67
N PHE A 203 -0.93 4.60 -6.86
CA PHE A 203 -2.32 4.62 -7.33
C PHE A 203 -2.75 5.97 -7.90
N SER A 204 -1.97 7.05 -7.70
CA SER A 204 -2.28 8.35 -8.30
C SER A 204 -2.16 8.30 -9.84
N HIS A 205 -1.38 7.36 -10.38
CA HIS A 205 -1.31 7.10 -11.81
C HIS A 205 -2.68 6.77 -12.42
N PHE A 206 -3.57 6.11 -11.66
CA PHE A 206 -4.91 5.76 -12.14
C PHE A 206 -5.67 7.01 -12.59
N THR A 207 -5.66 8.07 -11.77
CA THR A 207 -6.27 9.36 -12.11
C THR A 207 -5.64 9.99 -13.36
N GLY A 208 -4.33 9.84 -13.53
CA GLY A 208 -3.61 10.31 -14.72
C GLY A 208 -4.07 9.61 -16.00
N MET A 209 -4.50 8.35 -15.90
CA MET A 209 -4.95 7.52 -17.02
C MET A 209 -6.42 7.78 -17.43
N LEU A 210 -7.18 8.54 -16.64
CA LEU A 210 -8.59 8.85 -16.92
C LEU A 210 -8.77 10.03 -17.89
N VAL A 211 -9.73 9.88 -18.81
CA VAL A 211 -10.29 10.93 -19.67
C VAL A 211 -11.81 10.86 -19.56
N ASN A 212 -12.44 11.96 -19.14
CA ASN A 212 -13.91 12.03 -18.94
C ASN A 212 -14.48 10.94 -18.00
N GLY A 213 -13.68 10.48 -17.03
CA GLY A 213 -14.10 9.47 -16.05
C GLY A 213 -13.95 8.02 -16.52
N SER A 214 -13.35 7.78 -17.68
CA SER A 214 -13.03 6.43 -18.19
C SER A 214 -11.54 6.31 -18.49
N LEU A 215 -11.00 5.08 -18.43
CA LEU A 215 -9.60 4.83 -18.80
C LEU A 215 -9.38 5.12 -20.29
N ASP A 216 -8.27 5.79 -20.60
CA ASP A 216 -7.86 6.07 -21.97
C ASP A 216 -6.69 5.17 -22.38
N GLU A 217 -6.87 4.41 -23.45
CA GLU A 217 -5.89 3.41 -23.94
C GLU A 217 -4.51 4.04 -24.19
N SER A 218 -4.48 5.24 -24.75
CA SER A 218 -3.22 5.91 -25.08
C SER A 218 -2.46 6.35 -23.82
N ARG A 219 -3.18 6.78 -22.78
CA ARG A 219 -2.58 7.16 -21.49
C ARG A 219 -2.09 5.96 -20.71
N VAL A 220 -2.83 4.85 -20.71
CA VAL A 220 -2.38 3.59 -20.12
C VAL A 220 -1.12 3.10 -20.84
N ALA A 221 -1.11 3.11 -22.17
CA ALA A 221 0.08 2.74 -22.96
C ALA A 221 1.29 3.64 -22.71
N GLN A 222 1.07 4.94 -22.48
CA GLN A 222 2.15 5.85 -22.10
C GLN A 222 2.70 5.53 -20.71
N ALA A 223 1.83 5.22 -19.75
CA ALA A 223 2.19 4.91 -18.38
C ALA A 223 2.91 3.56 -18.22
N LEU A 224 2.75 2.62 -19.16
CA LEU A 224 3.53 1.37 -19.20
C LEU A 224 5.05 1.62 -19.16
N ARG A 225 5.52 2.74 -19.74
CA ARG A 225 6.94 3.13 -19.73
C ARG A 225 7.49 3.43 -18.34
N LEU A 226 6.64 3.60 -17.33
CA LEU A 226 7.04 3.78 -15.93
C LEU A 226 7.43 2.46 -15.25
N VAL A 227 7.03 1.33 -15.84
CA VAL A 227 7.16 0.00 -15.25
C VAL A 227 8.30 -0.80 -15.89
N GLU A 228 8.66 -0.50 -17.13
CA GLU A 228 9.82 -1.09 -17.79
C GLU A 228 11.13 -0.55 -17.20
N PRO A 229 12.08 -1.40 -16.79
CA PRO A 229 13.42 -0.93 -16.46
C PRO A 229 14.10 -0.43 -17.74
N ALA A 230 14.74 0.73 -17.65
CA ALA A 230 15.67 1.23 -18.67
C ALA A 230 16.85 0.27 -18.89
#